data_AF-A0A1V5FFJ4-F1
#
_entry.id   AF-A0A1V5FFJ4-F1
#
_cell.length_a   1.000
_cell.length_b   1.000
_cell.length_c   1.000
_cell.angle_alpha   90.00
_cell.angle_beta   90.00
_cell.angle_gamma   90.00
#
_symmetry.space_group_name_H-M   'P 1'
#
loop_
_entity.id
_entity.type
_entity.pdbx_description
1 polymer ?
#
loop_
_entity_poly.entity_id
_entity_poly.type
_entity_poly.pdbx_seq_one_letter_code
_entity_poly.pdbx_strand_id
1 'polypeptide(L)'
;MHKGKHSLRQGDKPRVLDLKTIFLACGACLMTVTVLAAVLDDFSGGTFNESGNWTLNQVIQSSNPSDTITYDQTTNAGKLTVTYVDEQGSDQITLTTWNGETLDVGEFLQVKTAILAGGGVLVRPGIALATTTTPNARANTLLFGLRGDIVARAHAYRDGGIEFSDPDAAITGYNAGDEVTLRIVRSSEREYQLFYGVEGPAETFVGAVNRRLRRRPHPPQ
;
A
#
# COMPACT_ATOMS: atom_id res chain seq x y z
N MET A 1 -25.99 7.83 90.94
CA MET A 1 -24.75 8.08 90.17
C MET A 1 -24.59 6.91 89.19
N HIS A 2 -24.90 7.07 87.89
CA HIS A 2 -23.97 7.44 86.79
C HIS A 2 -22.80 6.43 86.66
N LYS A 3 -22.49 5.73 85.57
CA LYS A 3 -22.72 5.75 84.09
C LYS A 3 -22.57 4.26 83.64
N GLY A 4 -23.08 3.73 82.52
CA GLY A 4 -23.13 4.21 81.14
C GLY A 4 -22.16 3.39 80.25
N LYS A 5 -22.74 2.57 79.34
CA LYS A 5 -22.27 2.02 78.04
C LYS A 5 -20.77 1.92 77.73
N HIS A 6 -20.33 0.80 77.12
CA HIS A 6 -19.81 0.81 75.73
C HIS A 6 -19.69 -0.60 75.12
N SER A 7 -20.10 -0.66 73.85
CA SER A 7 -20.04 -1.75 72.87
C SER A 7 -18.63 -1.94 72.32
N LEU A 8 -18.25 -3.17 71.95
CA LEU A 8 -17.39 -3.45 70.80
C LEU A 8 -17.49 -4.94 70.39
N ARG A 9 -18.12 -5.17 69.23
CA ARG A 9 -18.01 -6.39 68.42
C ARG A 9 -16.65 -6.37 67.69
N GLN A 10 -15.94 -7.49 67.70
CA GLN A 10 -14.69 -7.73 66.96
C GLN A 10 -14.60 -9.25 66.76
N GLY A 11 -14.39 -9.84 65.58
CA GLY A 11 -14.33 -9.37 64.20
C GLY A 11 -14.36 -10.62 63.32
N ASP A 12 -15.11 -10.57 62.23
CA ASP A 12 -15.13 -11.61 61.20
C ASP A 12 -13.75 -11.74 60.56
N LYS A 13 -13.21 -12.97 60.53
CA LYS A 13 -12.01 -13.29 59.77
C LYS A 13 -12.37 -13.39 58.28
N PRO A 14 -11.63 -12.76 57.36
CA PRO A 14 -11.85 -12.92 55.94
C PRO A 14 -11.54 -14.35 55.50
N ARG A 15 -12.49 -14.98 54.81
CA ARG A 15 -12.28 -16.25 54.11
C ARG A 15 -11.44 -15.99 52.87
N VAL A 16 -10.22 -16.48 52.89
CA VAL A 16 -9.34 -16.59 51.71
C VAL A 16 -10.02 -17.54 50.73
N LEU A 17 -10.50 -17.04 49.60
CA LEU A 17 -10.90 -17.88 48.46
C LEU A 17 -9.62 -18.42 47.81
N ASP A 18 -9.39 -19.72 47.98
CA ASP A 18 -8.38 -20.49 47.26
C ASP A 18 -8.77 -20.54 45.77
N LEU A 19 -8.18 -19.62 44.99
CA LEU A 19 -8.41 -19.44 43.56
C LEU A 19 -7.64 -20.53 42.78
N LYS A 20 -8.09 -21.78 42.89
CA LYS A 20 -7.65 -22.86 42.01
C LYS A 20 -8.29 -22.68 40.64
N THR A 21 -7.57 -21.93 39.80
CA THR A 21 -7.35 -22.19 38.37
C THR A 21 -8.49 -22.93 37.65
N ILE A 22 -9.52 -22.18 37.25
CA ILE A 22 -10.38 -22.58 36.15
C ILE A 22 -9.59 -22.29 34.87
N PHE A 23 -8.93 -23.31 34.33
CA PHE A 23 -8.50 -23.32 32.93
C PHE A 23 -9.76 -23.35 32.07
N LEU A 24 -10.31 -22.17 31.78
CA LEU A 24 -11.24 -22.01 30.68
C LEU A 24 -10.40 -22.15 29.41
N ALA A 25 -10.38 -23.36 28.85
CA ALA A 25 -9.92 -23.61 27.50
C ALA A 25 -10.87 -22.85 26.56
N CYS A 26 -10.60 -21.55 26.38
CA CYS A 26 -11.17 -20.77 25.30
C CYS A 26 -10.51 -21.32 24.04
N GLY A 27 -11.16 -22.32 23.43
CA GLY A 27 -10.79 -22.83 22.13
C GLY A 27 -10.80 -21.67 21.16
N ALA A 28 -9.63 -21.12 20.90
CA ALA A 28 -9.39 -20.27 19.75
C ALA A 28 -9.69 -21.16 18.54
N CYS A 29 -10.94 -21.11 18.09
CA CYS A 29 -11.33 -21.58 16.78
C CYS A 29 -10.56 -20.67 15.82
N LEU A 30 -9.37 -21.12 15.43
CA LEU A 30 -8.52 -20.48 14.44
C LEU A 30 -9.28 -20.64 13.13
N MET A 31 -10.23 -19.74 12.90
CA MET A 31 -10.89 -19.58 11.62
C MET A 31 -9.81 -19.09 10.67
N THR A 32 -9.10 -20.02 10.04
CA THR A 32 -8.28 -19.73 8.88
C THR A 32 -9.23 -19.27 7.79
N VAL A 33 -9.48 -17.96 7.76
CA VAL A 33 -10.10 -17.31 6.62
C VAL A 33 -9.05 -17.38 5.52
N THR A 34 -9.18 -18.38 4.65
CA THR A 34 -8.40 -18.45 3.43
C THR A 34 -8.89 -17.33 2.53
N VAL A 35 -8.27 -16.15 2.63
CA VAL A 35 -8.53 -15.05 1.70
C VAL A 35 -7.95 -15.47 0.36
N LEU A 36 -8.82 -15.84 -0.58
CA LEU A 36 -8.42 -16.10 -1.96
C LEU A 36 -8.03 -14.75 -2.58
N ALA A 37 -6.76 -14.61 -2.97
CA ALA A 37 -6.32 -13.46 -3.72
C ALA A 37 -6.92 -13.53 -5.14
N ALA A 38 -7.61 -12.47 -5.56
CA ALA A 38 -8.05 -12.34 -6.94
C ALA A 38 -6.84 -11.98 -7.83
N VAL A 39 -6.66 -12.71 -8.93
CA VAL A 39 -5.67 -12.38 -9.96
C VAL A 39 -6.34 -11.43 -10.94
N LEU A 40 -5.82 -10.19 -11.03
CA LEU A 40 -6.39 -9.18 -11.93
C LEU A 40 -5.99 -9.41 -13.38
N ASP A 41 -4.70 -9.61 -13.61
CA ASP A 41 -4.10 -9.94 -14.90
C ASP A 41 -2.72 -10.57 -14.63
N ASP A 42 -2.47 -11.75 -15.17
CA ASP A 42 -1.17 -12.43 -15.10
C ASP A 42 -0.36 -12.32 -16.39
N PHE A 43 -0.89 -11.59 -17.39
CA PHE A 43 -0.31 -11.41 -18.71
C PHE A 43 0.06 -12.72 -19.41
N SER A 44 -0.62 -13.83 -19.07
CA SER A 44 -0.45 -15.13 -19.72
C SER A 44 -1.18 -15.24 -21.07
N GLY A 45 -2.06 -14.27 -21.37
CA GLY A 45 -2.76 -14.15 -22.64
C GLY A 45 -1.85 -13.79 -23.82
N GLY A 46 -2.39 -13.92 -25.03
CA GLY A 46 -1.66 -13.61 -26.27
C GLY A 46 -1.70 -12.13 -26.68
N THR A 47 -2.45 -11.28 -25.98
CA THR A 47 -2.60 -9.86 -26.34
C THR A 47 -2.83 -9.01 -25.10
N PHE A 48 -2.03 -7.95 -24.97
CA PHE A 48 -2.14 -7.02 -23.87
C PHE A 48 -3.46 -6.25 -23.97
N ASN A 49 -4.16 -6.15 -22.83
CA ASN A 49 -5.40 -5.40 -22.70
C ASN A 49 -6.54 -5.88 -23.62
N GLU A 50 -6.59 -7.18 -23.93
CA GLU A 50 -7.69 -7.77 -24.69
C GLU A 50 -9.07 -7.52 -24.03
N SER A 51 -9.11 -7.46 -22.70
CA SER A 51 -10.32 -7.16 -21.92
C SER A 51 -10.75 -5.69 -21.97
N GLY A 52 -9.87 -4.78 -22.40
CA GLY A 52 -10.11 -3.33 -22.38
C GLY A 52 -10.09 -2.67 -20.99
N ASN A 53 -9.72 -3.42 -19.94
CA ASN A 53 -9.72 -2.91 -18.57
C ASN A 53 -8.49 -2.05 -18.24
N TRP A 54 -7.40 -2.16 -18.99
CA TRP A 54 -6.25 -1.28 -18.82
C TRP A 54 -6.49 0.07 -19.50
N THR A 55 -6.37 1.13 -18.71
CA THR A 55 -6.28 2.50 -19.20
C THR A 55 -4.81 2.84 -19.41
N LEU A 56 -4.44 3.02 -20.68
CA LEU A 56 -3.07 3.30 -21.08
C LEU A 56 -2.77 4.80 -20.95
N ASN A 57 -1.59 5.11 -20.42
CA ASN A 57 -1.01 6.45 -20.32
C ASN A 57 -1.76 7.43 -19.43
N GLN A 58 -1.55 7.33 -18.11
CA GLN A 58 -1.80 8.41 -17.17
C GLN A 58 -0.48 9.11 -16.80
N VAL A 59 -0.06 10.06 -17.65
CA VAL A 59 1.13 10.88 -17.45
C VAL A 59 0.88 11.94 -16.36
N ILE A 60 1.43 11.71 -15.18
CA ILE A 60 1.25 12.60 -14.01
C ILE A 60 2.26 13.74 -14.01
N GLN A 61 3.40 13.58 -14.68
CA GLN A 61 4.46 14.58 -14.75
C GLN A 61 5.06 14.64 -16.13
N SER A 62 5.19 15.87 -16.65
CA SER A 62 5.89 16.31 -17.87
C SER A 62 6.31 15.19 -18.81
N SER A 63 5.65 15.11 -19.97
CA SER A 63 6.16 14.35 -21.12
C SER A 63 6.57 15.33 -22.21
N ASN A 64 7.71 15.07 -22.84
CA ASN A 64 7.97 15.60 -24.15
C ASN A 64 7.02 14.96 -25.17
N PRO A 65 6.53 15.70 -26.19
CA PRO A 65 5.79 15.10 -27.30
C PRO A 65 6.53 13.97 -28.03
N SER A 66 7.86 13.87 -27.92
CA SER A 66 8.65 12.78 -28.51
C SER A 66 8.90 11.60 -27.57
N ASP A 67 8.48 11.67 -26.30
CA ASP A 67 8.57 10.54 -25.39
C ASP A 67 7.60 9.44 -25.84
N THR A 68 8.06 8.19 -25.82
CA THR A 68 7.24 7.04 -26.25
C THR A 68 7.20 5.95 -25.21
N ILE A 69 6.05 5.26 -25.18
CA ILE A 69 5.83 4.09 -24.32
C ILE A 69 5.32 2.98 -25.21
N THR A 70 6.00 1.84 -25.17
CA THR A 70 5.60 0.64 -25.89
C THR A 70 5.29 -0.49 -24.92
N TYR A 71 4.26 -1.26 -25.25
CA TYR A 71 3.77 -2.38 -24.46
C TYR A 71 3.92 -3.64 -25.30
N ASP A 72 4.59 -4.65 -24.78
CA ASP A 72 4.87 -5.90 -25.48
C ASP A 72 4.71 -7.12 -24.56
N GLN A 73 3.91 -8.08 -25.01
CA GLN A 73 3.75 -9.39 -24.36
C GLN A 73 4.36 -10.53 -25.19
N THR A 74 4.96 -10.23 -26.34
CA THR A 74 5.51 -11.24 -27.25
C THR A 74 6.96 -11.59 -26.93
N THR A 75 7.76 -10.64 -26.44
CA THR A 75 9.17 -10.88 -26.09
C THR A 75 9.32 -11.74 -24.84
N ASN A 76 8.48 -11.53 -23.82
CA ASN A 76 8.56 -12.22 -22.54
C ASN A 76 7.20 -12.88 -22.22
N ALA A 77 7.04 -14.15 -22.57
CA ALA A 77 5.79 -14.88 -22.33
C ALA A 77 5.38 -14.85 -20.85
N GLY A 78 4.10 -14.56 -20.58
CA GLY A 78 3.57 -14.42 -19.22
C GLY A 78 3.97 -13.12 -18.53
N LYS A 79 4.53 -12.14 -19.25
CA LYS A 79 4.94 -10.83 -18.71
C LYS A 79 4.58 -9.72 -19.69
N LEU A 80 4.12 -8.59 -19.14
CA LEU A 80 4.05 -7.35 -19.89
C LEU A 80 5.41 -6.63 -19.81
N THR A 81 6.08 -6.49 -20.94
CA THR A 81 7.25 -5.65 -21.09
C THR A 81 6.81 -4.23 -21.43
N VAL A 82 7.24 -3.26 -20.65
CA VAL A 82 6.97 -1.84 -20.90
C VAL A 82 8.29 -1.14 -21.16
N THR A 83 8.44 -0.53 -22.33
CA THR A 83 9.63 0.26 -22.69
C THR A 83 9.27 1.72 -22.70
N TYR A 84 10.09 2.52 -22.01
CA TYR A 84 9.99 3.97 -21.98
C TYR A 84 11.19 4.56 -22.70
N VAL A 85 10.94 5.50 -23.61
CA VAL A 85 11.98 6.30 -24.26
C VAL A 85 11.72 7.75 -23.89
N ASP A 86 12.65 8.32 -23.10
CA ASP A 86 12.71 9.74 -22.76
C ASP A 86 13.84 10.37 -23.59
N GLU A 87 13.49 11.23 -24.54
CA GLU A 87 14.48 11.83 -25.45
C GLU A 87 15.15 13.08 -24.89
N GLN A 88 14.57 13.71 -23.85
CA GLN A 88 15.06 14.99 -23.31
C GLN A 88 15.60 14.91 -21.88
N GLY A 89 15.60 13.72 -21.27
CA GLY A 89 16.17 13.50 -19.94
C GLY A 89 15.37 14.17 -18.82
N SER A 90 14.05 14.31 -18.99
CA SER A 90 13.17 14.92 -18.01
C SER A 90 12.54 13.88 -17.10
N ASP A 91 12.35 14.22 -15.82
CA ASP A 91 11.62 13.35 -14.88
C ASP A 91 10.17 13.14 -15.36
N GLN A 92 9.90 11.96 -15.91
CA GLN A 92 8.57 11.52 -16.33
C GLN A 92 7.97 10.53 -15.32
N ILE A 93 6.66 10.67 -15.07
CA ILE A 93 5.88 9.67 -14.33
C ILE A 93 4.67 9.30 -15.18
N THR A 94 4.56 8.01 -15.50
CA THR A 94 3.40 7.44 -16.17
C THR A 94 2.77 6.37 -15.32
N LEU A 95 1.44 6.31 -15.29
CA LEU A 95 0.69 5.17 -14.77
C LEU A 95 -0.07 4.47 -15.89
N THR A 96 -0.17 3.16 -15.74
CA THR A 96 -1.12 2.32 -16.47
C THR A 96 -2.03 1.71 -15.42
N THR A 97 -3.34 1.93 -15.54
CA THR A 97 -4.29 1.60 -14.47
C THR A 97 -5.30 0.55 -14.92
N TRP A 98 -5.61 -0.38 -14.02
CA TRP A 98 -6.67 -1.36 -14.21
C TRP A 98 -7.99 -0.78 -13.70
N ASN A 99 -9.00 -0.71 -14.56
CA ASN A 99 -10.33 -0.17 -14.25
C ASN A 99 -11.38 -1.28 -14.07
N GLY A 100 -11.02 -2.32 -13.33
CA GLY A 100 -11.92 -3.43 -13.04
C GLY A 100 -12.15 -3.68 -11.56
N GLU A 101 -11.42 -2.99 -10.66
CA GLU A 101 -11.43 -3.31 -9.24
C GLU A 101 -11.31 -2.08 -8.34
N THR A 102 -11.81 -2.24 -7.12
CA THR A 102 -11.64 -1.31 -6.00
C THR A 102 -10.95 -2.00 -4.85
N LEU A 103 -10.10 -1.29 -4.13
CA LEU A 103 -9.39 -1.82 -2.97
C LEU A 103 -10.17 -1.53 -1.67
N ASP A 104 -10.77 -2.53 -1.05
CA ASP A 104 -11.54 -2.38 0.18
C ASP A 104 -10.69 -2.48 1.46
N VAL A 105 -11.28 -2.09 2.59
CA VAL A 105 -10.57 -2.13 3.89
C VAL A 105 -10.27 -3.56 4.28
N GLY A 106 -9.02 -3.82 4.63
CA GLY A 106 -8.49 -5.16 4.93
C GLY A 106 -7.91 -5.87 3.71
N GLU A 107 -8.10 -5.33 2.51
CA GLU A 107 -7.54 -5.89 1.28
C GLU A 107 -6.18 -5.28 0.95
N PHE A 108 -5.49 -5.95 0.03
CA PHE A 108 -4.24 -5.45 -0.54
C PHE A 108 -4.20 -5.64 -2.05
N LEU A 109 -3.50 -4.73 -2.72
CA LEU A 109 -3.07 -4.89 -4.10
C LEU A 109 -1.57 -5.14 -4.10
N GLN A 110 -1.11 -6.09 -4.90
CA GLN A 110 0.30 -6.40 -5.06
C GLN A 110 0.65 -6.50 -6.54
N VAL A 111 1.81 -5.96 -6.91
CA VAL A 111 2.40 -6.12 -8.24
C VAL A 111 3.81 -6.64 -8.10
N LYS A 112 4.22 -7.43 -9.09
CA LYS A 112 5.60 -7.88 -9.25
C LYS A 112 6.14 -7.30 -10.55
N THR A 113 7.33 -6.75 -10.50
CA THR A 113 7.97 -6.07 -11.63
C THR A 113 9.49 -6.25 -11.56
N ALA A 114 10.19 -6.01 -12.66
CA ALA A 114 11.65 -6.04 -12.73
C ALA A 114 12.13 -4.94 -13.69
N ILE A 115 13.25 -4.31 -13.38
CA ILE A 115 13.91 -3.40 -14.33
C ILE A 115 14.80 -4.25 -15.25
N LEU A 116 14.45 -4.33 -16.54
CA LEU A 116 15.22 -5.13 -17.51
C LEU A 116 16.44 -4.38 -18.07
N ALA A 117 16.30 -3.07 -18.32
CA ALA A 117 17.34 -2.21 -18.88
C ALA A 117 17.11 -0.75 -18.46
N GLY A 118 18.14 0.11 -18.61
CA GLY A 118 18.08 1.52 -18.18
C GLY A 118 18.33 1.75 -16.68
N GLY A 119 19.01 0.81 -16.02
CA GLY A 119 19.22 0.79 -14.56
C GLY A 119 20.00 1.99 -13.98
N GLY A 120 19.74 2.25 -12.70
CA GLY A 120 20.29 3.38 -11.93
C GLY A 120 19.18 4.19 -11.26
N VAL A 121 19.44 5.45 -10.90
CA VAL A 121 18.43 6.38 -10.34
C VAL A 121 17.31 6.78 -11.31
N LEU A 122 17.42 6.34 -12.58
CA LEU A 122 16.61 6.80 -13.71
C LEU A 122 15.25 6.07 -13.84
N VAL A 123 15.19 4.78 -13.50
CA VAL A 123 13.96 3.99 -13.63
C VAL A 123 13.44 3.59 -12.25
N ARG A 124 12.15 3.82 -12.01
CA ARG A 124 11.49 3.58 -10.72
C ARG A 124 10.30 2.64 -10.91
N PRO A 125 10.44 1.33 -10.65
CA PRO A 125 9.29 0.43 -10.60
C PRO A 125 8.37 0.86 -9.46
N GLY A 126 7.06 0.75 -9.70
CA GLY A 126 6.08 1.18 -8.72
C GLY A 126 4.71 0.55 -8.92
N ILE A 127 3.86 0.83 -7.93
CA ILE A 127 2.45 0.50 -7.88
C ILE A 127 1.69 1.78 -7.53
N ALA A 128 0.48 1.92 -8.06
CA ALA A 128 -0.34 3.07 -7.78
C ALA A 128 -1.79 2.69 -7.53
N LEU A 129 -2.47 3.54 -6.75
CA LEU A 129 -3.93 3.61 -6.69
C LEU A 129 -4.35 4.97 -7.23
N ALA A 130 -5.38 4.99 -8.08
CA ALA A 130 -5.94 6.21 -8.63
C ALA A 130 -7.46 6.10 -8.68
N THR A 131 -8.17 7.19 -8.39
CA THR A 131 -9.63 7.26 -8.57
C THR A 131 -10.03 7.99 -9.85
N THR A 132 -9.08 8.45 -10.65
CA THR A 132 -9.32 9.24 -11.86
C THR A 132 -8.79 8.51 -13.10
N THR A 133 -9.58 8.56 -14.17
CA THR A 133 -9.20 8.08 -15.50
C THR A 133 -8.57 9.19 -16.36
N THR A 134 -8.52 10.43 -15.86
CA THR A 134 -7.98 11.57 -16.61
C THR A 134 -6.46 11.49 -16.65
N PRO A 135 -5.84 11.39 -17.84
CA PRO A 135 -4.41 11.10 -18.01
C PRO A 135 -3.44 11.97 -17.21
N ASN A 136 -3.78 13.23 -16.93
CA ASN A 136 -2.86 14.20 -16.30
C ASN A 136 -3.28 14.64 -14.90
N ALA A 137 -4.30 14.00 -14.32
CA ALA A 137 -4.82 14.39 -13.03
C ALA A 137 -4.05 13.70 -11.90
N ARG A 138 -3.30 14.49 -11.12
CA ARG A 138 -2.69 14.01 -9.87
C ARG A 138 -3.71 13.84 -8.74
N ALA A 139 -4.96 14.27 -8.94
CA ALA A 139 -5.94 14.26 -7.87
C ALA A 139 -6.28 12.81 -7.47
N ASN A 140 -6.26 12.54 -6.16
CA ASN A 140 -6.64 11.25 -5.59
C ASN A 140 -5.79 10.08 -6.09
N THR A 141 -4.49 10.30 -6.19
CA THR A 141 -3.52 9.24 -6.50
C THR A 141 -2.62 8.95 -5.30
N LEU A 142 -2.28 7.68 -5.13
CA LEU A 142 -1.21 7.21 -4.27
C LEU A 142 -0.23 6.47 -5.18
N LEU A 143 1.00 6.99 -5.27
CA LEU A 143 2.10 6.40 -6.00
C LEU A 143 3.06 5.79 -4.98
N PHE A 144 3.51 4.57 -5.20
CA PHE A 144 4.54 3.96 -4.35
C PHE A 144 5.56 3.27 -5.25
N GLY A 145 6.83 3.66 -5.12
CA GLY A 145 7.88 3.13 -5.98
C GLY A 145 9.22 2.98 -5.27
N LEU A 146 10.09 2.19 -5.91
CA LEU A 146 11.46 1.97 -5.46
C LEU A 146 12.41 2.77 -6.33
N ARG A 147 13.31 3.53 -5.71
CA ARG A 147 14.32 4.33 -6.39
C ARG A 147 15.65 3.59 -6.41
N GLY A 148 16.42 3.77 -7.48
CA GLY A 148 17.75 3.18 -7.62
C GLY A 148 18.80 3.73 -6.64
N ASP A 149 18.49 4.79 -5.89
CA ASP A 149 19.30 5.27 -4.76
C ASP A 149 18.93 4.60 -3.42
N ILE A 150 18.31 3.41 -3.48
CA ILE A 150 18.04 2.54 -2.32
C ILE A 150 16.98 3.18 -1.39
N VAL A 151 16.01 3.87 -1.98
CA VAL A 151 14.88 4.48 -1.25
C VAL A 151 13.55 3.97 -1.81
N ALA A 152 12.72 3.43 -0.92
CA ALA A 152 11.30 3.26 -1.19
C ALA A 152 10.58 4.55 -0.81
N ARG A 153 9.76 5.09 -1.72
CA ARG A 153 9.07 6.38 -1.50
C ARG A 153 7.65 6.32 -2.05
N ALA A 154 6.72 6.98 -1.39
CA ALA A 154 5.37 7.14 -1.91
C ALA A 154 4.96 8.60 -2.01
N HIS A 155 4.20 8.94 -3.04
CA HIS A 155 3.60 10.27 -3.18
C HIS A 155 2.08 10.15 -3.12
N ALA A 156 1.46 10.84 -2.17
CA ALA A 156 0.01 10.83 -2.03
C ALA A 156 -0.57 12.22 -2.29
N TYR A 157 -1.54 12.27 -3.19
CA TYR A 157 -2.16 13.50 -3.65
C TYR A 157 -3.66 13.49 -3.36
N ARG A 158 -4.16 14.61 -2.83
CA ARG A 158 -5.59 14.84 -2.54
C ARG A 158 -6.28 15.50 -3.72
N ASP A 159 -7.57 15.81 -3.56
CA ASP A 159 -8.33 16.62 -4.51
C ASP A 159 -7.54 17.88 -4.92
N GLY A 160 -7.52 18.17 -6.23
CA GLY A 160 -6.75 19.26 -6.80
C GLY A 160 -5.24 19.00 -6.95
N GLY A 161 -4.76 17.78 -6.66
CA GLY A 161 -3.39 17.36 -6.94
C GLY A 161 -2.33 17.85 -5.95
N ILE A 162 -2.74 18.36 -4.78
CA ILE A 162 -1.82 18.78 -3.72
C ILE A 162 -1.28 17.56 -2.98
N GLU A 163 0.04 17.46 -2.86
CA GLU A 163 0.68 16.41 -2.07
C GLU A 163 0.37 16.58 -0.57
N PHE A 164 0.17 15.46 0.14
CA PHE A 164 -0.17 15.50 1.57
C PHE A 164 0.59 14.46 2.42
N SER A 165 1.29 13.52 1.80
CA SER A 165 2.06 12.51 2.50
C SER A 165 3.15 11.98 1.58
N ASP A 166 4.31 11.72 2.17
CA ASP A 166 5.50 11.25 1.46
C ASP A 166 6.37 10.33 2.34
N PRO A 167 5.86 9.15 2.75
CA PRO A 167 6.67 8.23 3.55
C PRO A 167 7.80 7.65 2.72
N ASP A 168 8.99 7.62 3.31
CA ASP A 168 10.18 7.03 2.73
C ASP A 168 10.91 6.09 3.71
N ALA A 169 11.58 5.09 3.16
CA ALA A 169 12.46 4.21 3.91
C ALA A 169 13.65 3.77 3.06
N ALA A 170 14.79 3.57 3.71
CA ALA A 170 15.91 2.87 3.09
C ALA A 170 15.53 1.41 2.80
N ILE A 171 15.93 0.90 1.65
CA ILE A 171 15.76 -0.51 1.29
C ILE A 171 17.10 -1.25 1.26
N THR A 172 17.10 -2.56 1.06
CA THR A 172 18.35 -3.32 0.88
C THR A 172 19.01 -3.03 -0.48
N GLY A 173 18.24 -2.49 -1.42
CA GLY A 173 18.62 -2.30 -2.82
C GLY A 173 18.09 -3.45 -3.69
N TYR A 174 18.19 -3.26 -5.01
CA TYR A 174 17.84 -4.25 -6.02
C TYR A 174 18.64 -3.94 -7.28
N ASN A 175 18.90 -4.96 -8.10
CA ASN A 175 19.65 -4.85 -9.34
C ASN A 175 18.71 -4.91 -10.55
N ALA A 176 19.24 -4.55 -11.73
CA ALA A 176 18.55 -4.85 -12.98
C ALA A 176 18.40 -6.38 -13.13
N GLY A 177 17.19 -6.82 -13.48
CA GLY A 177 16.79 -8.22 -13.55
C GLY A 177 16.14 -8.76 -12.28
N ASP A 178 16.39 -8.15 -11.10
CA ASP A 178 15.77 -8.59 -9.85
C ASP A 178 14.24 -8.36 -9.90
N GLU A 179 13.48 -9.36 -9.46
CA GLU A 179 12.04 -9.22 -9.27
C GLU A 179 11.77 -8.48 -7.97
N VAL A 180 11.15 -7.30 -8.07
CA VAL A 180 10.66 -6.54 -6.92
C VAL A 180 9.15 -6.65 -6.84
N THR A 181 8.66 -6.93 -5.64
CA THR A 181 7.24 -7.00 -5.33
C THR A 181 6.86 -5.79 -4.50
N LEU A 182 5.84 -5.05 -4.91
CA LEU A 182 5.30 -3.92 -4.16
C LEU A 182 3.86 -4.22 -3.77
N ARG A 183 3.48 -3.86 -2.54
CA ARG A 183 2.14 -4.06 -2.01
C ARG A 183 1.62 -2.81 -1.31
N ILE A 184 0.36 -2.48 -1.59
CA ILE A 184 -0.42 -1.49 -0.86
C ILE A 184 -1.54 -2.22 -0.14
N VAL A 185 -1.60 -2.09 1.19
CA VAL A 185 -2.68 -2.61 2.03
C VAL A 185 -3.56 -1.47 2.48
N ARG A 186 -4.87 -1.55 2.28
CA ARG A 186 -5.81 -0.58 2.86
C ARG A 186 -6.17 -1.02 4.28
N SER A 187 -5.31 -0.68 5.25
CA SER A 187 -5.43 -1.15 6.64
C SER A 187 -6.65 -0.56 7.38
N SER A 188 -7.14 0.60 6.94
CA SER A 188 -8.37 1.21 7.45
C SER A 188 -9.00 2.10 6.38
N GLU A 189 -10.14 2.72 6.69
CA GLU A 189 -10.78 3.69 5.80
C GLU A 189 -9.86 4.86 5.39
N ARG A 190 -8.82 5.15 6.18
CA ARG A 190 -7.97 6.34 6.01
C ARG A 190 -6.49 6.05 5.95
N GLU A 191 -6.10 4.78 6.02
CA GLU A 191 -4.70 4.40 6.07
C GLU A 191 -4.39 3.38 4.98
N TYR A 192 -3.30 3.65 4.27
CA TYR A 192 -2.67 2.73 3.34
C TYR A 192 -1.27 2.40 3.83
N GLN A 193 -0.97 1.12 4.02
CA GLN A 193 0.34 0.63 4.42
C GLN A 193 1.09 0.12 3.20
N LEU A 194 2.38 0.43 3.16
CA LEU A 194 3.25 0.20 2.01
C LEU A 194 4.28 -0.86 2.37
N PHE A 195 4.43 -1.86 1.50
CA PHE A 195 5.38 -2.94 1.70
C PHE A 195 6.13 -3.27 0.40
N TYR A 196 7.36 -3.74 0.54
CA TYR A 196 8.14 -4.25 -0.58
C TYR A 196 8.81 -5.58 -0.26
N GLY A 197 9.25 -6.27 -1.31
CA GLY A 197 10.09 -7.46 -1.26
C GLY A 197 10.98 -7.52 -2.50
N VAL A 198 12.13 -8.18 -2.38
CA VAL A 198 13.05 -8.48 -3.48
C VAL A 198 13.14 -9.99 -3.57
N GLU A 199 12.94 -10.56 -4.75
CA GLU A 199 12.91 -12.01 -5.00
C GLU A 199 11.91 -12.76 -4.11
N GLY A 200 10.73 -12.18 -3.88
CA GLY A 200 9.74 -12.75 -2.96
C GLY A 200 8.49 -11.89 -2.75
N PRO A 201 7.61 -12.27 -1.80
CA PRO A 201 6.44 -11.49 -1.44
C PRO A 201 6.82 -10.15 -0.77
N ALA A 202 5.92 -9.18 -0.83
CA ALA A 202 6.13 -7.86 -0.22
C ALA A 202 5.81 -7.87 1.29
N GLU A 203 6.79 -8.28 2.10
CA GLU A 203 6.65 -8.39 3.57
C GLU A 203 7.34 -7.28 4.35
N THR A 204 8.28 -6.54 3.74
CA THR A 204 9.03 -5.48 4.43
C THR A 204 8.23 -4.19 4.45
N PHE A 205 7.87 -3.71 5.64
CA PHE A 205 7.12 -2.47 5.83
C PHE A 205 7.98 -1.23 5.52
N VAL A 206 7.42 -0.31 4.75
CA VAL A 206 8.04 1.00 4.42
C VAL A 206 7.44 2.11 5.26
N GLY A 207 6.12 2.21 5.28
CA GLY A 207 5.42 3.32 5.92
C GLY A 207 3.92 3.29 5.70
N ALA A 208 3.23 4.27 6.28
CA ALA A 208 1.79 4.42 6.15
C ALA A 208 1.41 5.82 5.65
N VAL A 209 0.50 5.87 4.68
CA VAL A 209 -0.11 7.09 4.18
C VAL A 209 -1.45 7.27 4.88
N ASN A 210 -1.59 8.36 5.63
CA ASN A 210 -2.78 8.66 6.42
C ASN A 210 -3.54 9.87 5.86
N ARG A 211 -4.79 9.67 5.41
CA ARG A 211 -5.66 10.75 4.93
C ARG A 211 -6.24 11.50 6.14
N ARG A 212 -5.45 12.39 6.74
CA ARG A 212 -5.95 13.24 7.85
C ARG A 212 -6.99 14.21 7.32
N LEU A 213 -8.19 14.18 7.90
CA LEU A 213 -9.12 15.30 7.80
C LEU A 213 -8.42 16.51 8.41
N ARG A 214 -8.33 17.63 7.67
CA ARG A 214 -8.12 18.92 8.34
C ARG A 214 -9.23 19.03 9.39
N ARG A 215 -8.87 19.00 10.68
CA ARG A 215 -9.80 19.44 11.71
C ARG A 215 -10.21 20.84 11.29
N ARG A 216 -11.50 21.05 10.96
CA ARG A 216 -12.01 22.41 10.80
C ARG A 216 -11.65 23.14 12.10
N PRO A 217 -10.97 24.29 12.06
CA PRO A 217 -10.79 25.08 13.26
C PRO A 217 -12.17 25.28 13.88
N HIS A 218 -12.32 24.96 15.17
CA HIS A 218 -13.55 25.31 15.87
C HIS A 218 -13.71 26.83 15.76
N PRO A 219 -14.90 27.32 15.36
CA PRO A 219 -15.16 28.75 15.45
C PRO A 219 -14.94 29.19 16.92
N PRO A 220 -14.33 30.36 17.15
CA PRO A 220 -14.25 30.91 18.50
C PRO A 220 -15.66 30.99 19.08
N GLN A 221 -15.80 30.55 20.33
CA GLN A 221 -17.03 30.67 21.11
C GLN A 221 -17.31 32.14 21.45
#